data_AF-A0A8J4XPG3-F1
#
_entry.id   AF-A0A8J4XPG3-F1
#
_cell.length_a   1.000
_cell.length_b   1.000
_cell.length_c   1.000
_cell.angle_alpha   90.00
_cell.angle_beta   90.00
_cell.angle_gamma   90.00
#
_symmetry.space_group_name_H-M   'P 1'
#
loop_
_entity.id
_entity.type
_entity.pdbx_description
1 polymer ?
#
loop_
_entity_poly.entity_id
_entity_poly.type
_entity_poly.pdbx_seq_one_letter_code
_entity_poly.pdbx_strand_id
1 'polypeptide(L)'
;MSVEREDILLQVNNVRYKKNNGQLYLSQTRMGWMMDDSDTSTVSVLYNDIRTQKISPEGKPKVQLQIVLHDISSYTFHFCANEGREKLVAERNKVKERLSQLMSQNRKQPPDELMEKKRLLDENEQLQQLYRALVPTSIISVDEFWKEIAGQYKQSMGPQQDVGVSGAFLADIKPQTDGSNGKVQYNLTPEIMSSVFKTYPAVKKKHGEYVPHRMTESEFWTLFFQSHYYSVHTTSRTENVFNECSKYDDRGKWVT
;
A
#
# COMPACT_ATOMS: atom_id res chain seq x y z
N MET A 1 -23.62 -25.39 3.51
CA MET A 1 -22.91 -24.15 3.14
C MET A 1 -21.83 -23.93 4.18
N SER A 2 -20.58 -24.00 3.77
CA SER A 2 -19.41 -23.94 4.65
C SER A 2 -19.26 -22.50 5.15
N VAL A 3 -19.34 -22.28 6.46
CA VAL A 3 -18.94 -21.00 7.06
C VAL A 3 -17.42 -20.93 6.86
N GLU A 4 -16.96 -20.13 5.90
CA GLU A 4 -15.54 -19.80 5.79
C GLU A 4 -15.10 -19.30 7.16
N ARG A 5 -14.11 -19.98 7.76
CA ARG A 5 -13.52 -19.55 9.04
C ARG A 5 -12.85 -18.21 8.78
N GLU A 6 -13.57 -17.13 9.02
CA GLU A 6 -12.97 -15.80 9.00
C GLU A 6 -12.00 -15.70 10.16
N ASP A 7 -10.75 -15.30 9.88
CA ASP A 7 -9.78 -14.99 10.92
C ASP A 7 -10.27 -13.78 11.72
N ILE A 8 -10.76 -14.05 12.93
CA ILE A 8 -11.21 -13.03 13.87
C ILE A 8 -9.97 -12.35 14.46
N LEU A 9 -9.80 -11.07 14.17
CA LEU A 9 -8.67 -10.26 14.63
C LEU A 9 -8.91 -9.64 16.01
N LEU A 10 -10.17 -9.33 16.32
CA LEU A 10 -10.56 -8.80 17.62
C LEU A 10 -12.00 -9.23 17.91
N GLN A 11 -12.27 -9.65 19.14
CA GLN A 11 -13.60 -9.97 19.62
C GLN A 11 -13.83 -9.34 20.99
N VAL A 12 -15.00 -8.74 21.18
CA VAL A 12 -15.43 -8.14 22.44
C VAL A 12 -16.83 -8.65 22.78
N ASN A 13 -16.94 -9.25 23.96
CA ASN A 13 -18.20 -9.78 24.48
C ASN A 13 -19.00 -8.70 25.20
N ASN A 14 -20.26 -8.99 25.51
CA ASN A 14 -21.17 -8.11 26.24
C ASN A 14 -21.39 -6.74 25.56
N VAL A 15 -21.51 -6.77 24.23
CA VAL A 15 -21.85 -5.60 23.42
C VAL A 15 -23.30 -5.69 23.00
N ARG A 16 -24.14 -4.74 23.43
CA ARG A 16 -25.56 -4.69 23.07
C ARG A 16 -25.80 -3.95 21.76
N TYR A 17 -26.70 -4.49 20.96
CA TYR A 17 -27.26 -3.85 19.78
C TYR A 17 -28.78 -4.07 19.73
N LYS A 18 -29.57 -3.00 19.49
CA LYS A 18 -31.04 -3.03 19.46
C LYS A 18 -31.69 -3.82 20.62
N LYS A 19 -31.22 -3.59 21.86
CA LYS A 19 -31.64 -4.25 23.13
C LYS A 19 -31.21 -5.70 23.31
N ASN A 20 -30.58 -6.33 22.32
CA ASN A 20 -30.08 -7.69 22.42
C ASN A 20 -28.63 -7.70 22.93
N ASN A 21 -28.28 -8.69 23.74
CA ASN A 21 -26.89 -8.97 24.11
C ASN A 21 -26.20 -9.77 23.00
N GLY A 22 -24.91 -9.58 22.90
CA GLY A 22 -24.12 -10.21 21.87
C GLY A 22 -22.66 -9.85 21.95
N GLN A 23 -21.96 -10.23 20.90
CA GLN A 23 -20.53 -10.08 20.74
C GLN A 23 -20.23 -9.33 19.44
N LEU A 24 -19.31 -8.37 19.55
CA LEU A 24 -18.78 -7.63 18.42
C LEU A 24 -17.46 -8.26 18.00
N TYR A 25 -17.29 -8.53 16.71
CA TYR A 25 -16.04 -9.05 16.16
C TYR A 25 -15.57 -8.23 14.96
N LEU A 26 -14.25 -8.17 14.80
CA LEU A 26 -13.57 -7.57 13.66
C LEU A 26 -12.76 -8.66 12.96
N SER A 27 -13.02 -8.89 11.67
CA SER A 27 -12.22 -9.75 10.81
C SER A 27 -11.27 -8.93 9.94
N GLN A 28 -10.55 -9.56 9.01
CA GLN A 28 -9.68 -8.85 8.07
C GLN A 28 -10.45 -8.01 7.04
N THR A 29 -11.69 -8.39 6.70
CA THR A 29 -12.48 -7.79 5.62
C THR A 29 -13.70 -7.02 6.10
N ARG A 30 -14.26 -7.40 7.25
CA ARG A 30 -15.52 -6.86 7.76
C ARG A 30 -15.58 -6.80 9.28
N MET A 31 -16.44 -5.91 9.77
CA MET A 31 -16.92 -5.92 11.14
C MET A 31 -18.25 -6.67 11.19
N GLY A 32 -18.47 -7.44 12.25
CA GLY A 32 -19.77 -8.04 12.50
C GLY A 32 -20.17 -8.05 13.97
N TRP A 33 -21.46 -8.24 14.18
CA TRP A 33 -22.05 -8.43 15.51
C TRP A 33 -22.96 -9.66 15.48
N MET A 34 -22.80 -10.51 16.48
CA MET A 34 -23.57 -11.75 16.66
C MET A 34 -24.33 -11.69 17.97
N MET A 35 -25.56 -12.20 17.97
CA MET A 35 -26.35 -12.35 19.18
C MET A 35 -25.89 -13.60 19.94
N ASP A 36 -25.90 -13.58 21.28
CA ASP A 36 -25.42 -14.72 22.09
C ASP A 36 -26.23 -16.01 21.83
N ASP A 37 -27.53 -15.89 21.51
CA ASP A 37 -28.44 -17.02 21.28
C ASP A 37 -28.56 -17.42 19.78
N SER A 38 -27.72 -16.88 18.89
CA SER A 38 -27.80 -17.16 17.45
C SER A 38 -26.43 -17.29 16.79
N ASP A 39 -26.23 -18.39 16.06
CA ASP A 39 -25.05 -18.62 15.21
C ASP A 39 -25.02 -17.74 13.93
N THR A 40 -25.96 -16.82 13.76
CA THR A 40 -26.01 -15.92 12.60
C THR A 40 -25.56 -14.51 12.96
N SER A 41 -24.63 -13.97 12.17
CA SER A 41 -24.21 -12.57 12.28
C SER A 41 -25.37 -11.64 11.91
N THR A 42 -25.95 -10.98 12.92
CA THR A 42 -27.10 -10.07 12.72
C THR A 42 -26.68 -8.75 12.07
N VAL A 43 -25.44 -8.32 12.28
CA VAL A 43 -24.84 -7.17 11.60
C VAL A 43 -23.55 -7.62 10.95
N SER A 44 -23.35 -7.28 9.69
CA SER A 44 -22.12 -7.53 8.94
C SER A 44 -21.88 -6.34 8.01
N VAL A 45 -20.73 -5.69 8.16
CA VAL A 45 -20.39 -4.43 7.49
C VAL A 45 -18.97 -4.50 6.96
N LEU A 46 -18.78 -4.34 5.65
CA LEU A 46 -17.46 -4.25 5.04
C LEU A 46 -16.79 -2.93 5.43
N TYR A 47 -15.46 -2.95 5.60
CA TYR A 47 -14.73 -1.73 5.97
C TYR A 47 -14.85 -0.61 4.93
N ASN A 48 -15.07 -0.95 3.65
CA ASN A 48 -15.28 0.02 2.57
C ASN A 48 -16.62 0.77 2.67
N ASP A 49 -17.61 0.20 3.35
CA ASP A 49 -18.94 0.82 3.48
C ASP A 49 -19.01 1.78 4.66
N ILE A 50 -18.00 1.75 5.55
CA ILE A 50 -17.94 2.60 6.73
C ILE A 50 -17.39 3.97 6.35
N ARG A 51 -18.24 4.98 6.45
CA ARG A 51 -17.86 6.38 6.25
C ARG A 51 -17.09 6.92 7.45
N THR A 52 -17.58 6.68 8.66
CA THR A 52 -16.95 7.18 9.89
C THR A 52 -17.44 6.43 11.12
N GLN A 53 -16.67 6.52 12.21
CA GLN A 53 -17.06 6.01 13.52
C GLN A 53 -17.07 7.14 14.56
N LYS A 54 -18.01 7.07 15.50
CA LYS A 54 -18.21 8.05 16.57
C LYS A 54 -18.27 7.33 17.91
N ILE A 55 -17.71 7.96 18.94
CA ILE A 55 -17.77 7.44 20.30
C ILE A 55 -18.63 8.35 21.18
N SER A 56 -19.25 7.79 22.21
CA SER A 56 -19.95 8.57 23.23
C SER A 56 -18.98 9.54 23.94
N PRO A 57 -19.35 10.82 24.14
CA PRO A 57 -18.55 11.79 24.89
C PRO A 57 -18.23 11.33 26.32
N GLU A 58 -17.13 11.86 26.87
CA GLU A 58 -16.77 11.63 28.27
C GLU A 58 -17.89 12.12 29.21
N GLY A 59 -18.08 11.40 30.33
CA GLY A 59 -19.16 11.66 31.28
C GLY A 59 -20.55 11.12 30.92
N LYS A 60 -20.81 10.66 29.70
CA LYS A 60 -22.14 10.06 29.37
C LYS A 60 -22.31 8.68 30.03
N PRO A 61 -23.48 8.35 30.61
CA PRO A 61 -23.67 7.10 31.35
C PRO A 61 -23.50 5.85 30.48
N LYS A 62 -23.83 5.94 29.18
CA LYS A 62 -23.70 4.83 28.22
C LYS A 62 -22.40 4.94 27.45
N VAL A 63 -21.61 3.87 27.45
CA VAL A 63 -20.38 3.76 26.63
C VAL A 63 -20.77 3.18 25.27
N GLN A 64 -20.70 4.00 24.23
CA GLN A 64 -21.22 3.64 22.91
C GLN A 64 -20.22 3.89 21.79
N LEU A 65 -20.29 3.04 20.76
CA LEU A 65 -19.62 3.19 19.47
C LEU A 65 -20.69 3.20 18.37
N GLN A 66 -20.72 4.25 17.58
CA GLN A 66 -21.61 4.39 16.43
C GLN A 66 -20.81 4.30 15.13
N ILE A 67 -21.20 3.39 14.26
CA ILE A 67 -20.67 3.23 12.91
C ILE A 67 -21.64 3.88 11.94
N VAL A 68 -21.18 4.82 11.13
CA VAL A 68 -21.96 5.52 10.11
C VAL A 68 -21.48 5.05 8.75
N LEU A 69 -22.40 4.55 7.94
CA LEU A 69 -22.12 4.06 6.60
C LEU A 69 -22.25 5.17 5.55
N HIS A 70 -21.81 4.87 4.33
CA HIS A 70 -21.96 5.77 3.18
C HIS A 70 -23.42 5.97 2.75
N ASP A 71 -24.29 4.98 2.99
CA ASP A 71 -25.73 5.02 2.68
C ASP A 71 -26.57 5.77 3.73
N ILE A 72 -25.93 6.53 4.62
CA ILE A 72 -26.54 7.29 5.74
C ILE A 72 -27.04 6.40 6.88
N SER A 73 -27.09 5.07 6.71
CA SER A 73 -27.43 4.15 7.79
C SER A 73 -26.37 4.19 8.90
N SER A 74 -26.78 3.86 10.12
CA SER A 74 -25.83 3.78 11.23
C SER A 74 -26.18 2.69 12.23
N TYR A 75 -25.14 2.09 12.81
CA TYR A 75 -25.23 1.07 13.83
C TYR A 75 -24.63 1.59 15.12
N THR A 76 -25.39 1.54 16.22
CA THR A 76 -24.91 1.99 17.54
C THR A 76 -24.81 0.81 18.50
N PHE A 77 -23.59 0.53 18.93
CA PHE A 77 -23.24 -0.54 19.84
C PHE A 77 -23.01 0.02 21.24
N HIS A 78 -23.56 -0.65 22.24
CA HIS A 78 -23.44 -0.26 23.66
C HIS A 78 -22.63 -1.32 24.39
N PHE A 79 -21.49 -0.92 24.96
CA PHE A 79 -20.63 -1.79 25.75
C PHE A 79 -21.22 -1.91 27.17
N CYS A 80 -21.62 -3.12 27.56
CA CYS A 80 -22.30 -3.40 28.83
C CYS A 80 -21.60 -4.57 29.54
N ALA A 81 -20.57 -4.32 30.34
CA ALA A 81 -19.94 -5.35 31.19
C ALA A 81 -20.21 -5.06 32.66
N ASN A 82 -20.19 -6.11 33.49
CA ASN A 82 -20.24 -6.01 34.95
C ASN A 82 -18.93 -5.49 35.56
N GLU A 83 -18.05 -4.95 34.73
CA GLU A 83 -16.76 -4.43 35.13
C GLU A 83 -16.79 -2.89 35.17
N GLY A 84 -15.85 -2.29 35.92
CA GLY A 84 -15.78 -0.84 36.10
C GLY A 84 -15.79 -0.07 34.77
N ARG A 85 -16.40 1.13 34.79
CA ARG A 85 -16.58 2.03 33.63
C ARG A 85 -15.29 2.27 32.84
N GLU A 86 -14.16 2.31 33.52
CA GLU A 86 -12.84 2.51 32.90
C GLU A 86 -12.47 1.38 31.93
N LYS A 87 -12.76 0.11 32.30
CA LYS A 87 -12.56 -1.03 31.40
C LYS A 87 -13.48 -0.98 30.19
N LEU A 88 -14.73 -0.57 30.35
CA LEU A 88 -15.66 -0.37 29.22
C LEU A 88 -15.15 0.66 28.23
N VAL A 89 -14.63 1.77 28.76
CA VAL A 89 -14.02 2.84 27.96
C VAL A 89 -12.79 2.32 27.21
N ALA A 90 -11.94 1.54 27.88
CA ALA A 90 -10.75 0.93 27.29
C ALA A 90 -11.10 -0.06 26.16
N GLU A 91 -12.04 -0.99 26.38
CA GLU A 91 -12.49 -1.95 25.35
C GLU A 91 -13.10 -1.25 24.14
N ARG A 92 -13.96 -0.25 24.37
CA ARG A 92 -14.54 0.58 23.30
C ARG A 92 -13.47 1.33 22.51
N ASN A 93 -12.44 1.85 23.19
CA ASN A 93 -11.33 2.54 22.54
C ASN A 93 -10.44 1.58 21.74
N LYS A 94 -10.19 0.38 22.26
CA LYS A 94 -9.48 -0.70 21.57
C LYS A 94 -10.19 -1.10 20.27
N VAL A 95 -11.51 -1.28 20.31
CA VAL A 95 -12.32 -1.54 19.11
C VAL A 95 -12.23 -0.37 18.14
N LYS A 96 -12.39 0.87 18.61
CA LYS A 96 -12.29 2.08 17.79
C LYS A 96 -10.94 2.15 17.07
N GLU A 97 -9.83 1.98 17.80
CA GLU A 97 -8.48 2.05 17.24
C GLU A 97 -8.24 0.94 16.22
N ARG A 98 -8.63 -0.30 16.55
CA ARG A 98 -8.47 -1.43 15.64
C ARG A 98 -9.31 -1.26 14.37
N LEU A 99 -10.54 -0.77 14.51
CA LEU A 99 -11.41 -0.46 13.38
C LEU A 99 -10.82 0.66 12.52
N SER A 100 -10.24 1.71 13.11
CA SER A 100 -9.52 2.75 12.36
C SER A 100 -8.36 2.19 11.54
N GLN A 101 -7.55 1.30 12.13
CA GLN A 101 -6.44 0.65 11.43
C GLN A 101 -6.96 -0.20 10.27
N LEU A 102 -7.97 -1.04 10.50
CA LEU A 102 -8.53 -1.93 9.48
C LEU A 102 -9.23 -1.16 8.37
N MET A 103 -9.96 -0.09 8.67
CA MET A 103 -10.50 0.83 7.66
C MET A 103 -9.39 1.51 6.86
N SER A 104 -8.25 1.85 7.48
CA SER A 104 -7.14 2.46 6.76
C SER A 104 -6.37 1.46 5.89
N GLN A 105 -6.23 0.22 6.33
CA GLN A 105 -5.60 -0.87 5.58
C GLN A 105 -6.48 -1.35 4.43
N ASN A 106 -7.79 -1.43 4.66
CA ASN A 106 -8.76 -1.86 3.65
C ASN A 106 -9.31 -0.71 2.81
N ARG A 107 -8.99 0.55 3.13
CA ARG A 107 -9.24 1.69 2.25
C ARG A 107 -8.53 1.37 0.96
N LYS A 108 -9.28 0.88 -0.02
CA LYS A 108 -8.79 0.76 -1.38
C LYS A 108 -8.30 2.15 -1.74
N GLN A 109 -6.99 2.30 -1.94
CA GLN A 109 -6.51 3.41 -2.74
C GLN A 109 -7.38 3.41 -4.01
N PRO A 110 -7.84 4.58 -4.50
CA PRO A 110 -8.59 4.61 -5.75
C PRO A 110 -7.83 3.72 -6.74
N PRO A 111 -8.50 2.77 -7.43
CA PRO A 111 -7.84 1.84 -8.34
C PRO A 111 -6.75 2.58 -9.09
N ASP A 112 -5.54 2.01 -9.22
CA ASP A 112 -4.41 2.71 -9.84
C ASP A 112 -4.82 3.40 -11.16
N GLU A 113 -5.74 2.75 -11.89
CA GLU A 113 -6.42 3.31 -13.06
C GLU A 113 -7.15 4.65 -12.82
N LEU A 114 -7.95 4.81 -11.76
CA LEU A 114 -8.63 6.07 -11.43
C LEU A 114 -7.63 7.16 -11.04
N MET A 115 -6.55 6.80 -10.34
CA MET A 115 -5.52 7.76 -9.98
C MET A 115 -4.72 8.21 -11.21
N GLU A 116 -4.39 7.29 -12.11
CA GLU A 116 -3.74 7.58 -13.39
C GLU A 116 -4.66 8.41 -14.31
N LYS A 117 -5.94 8.04 -14.41
CA LYS A 117 -6.98 8.81 -15.12
C LYS A 117 -7.07 10.24 -14.59
N LYS A 118 -7.11 10.41 -13.27
CA LYS A 118 -7.10 11.73 -12.65
C LYS A 118 -5.82 12.51 -12.99
N ARG A 119 -4.66 11.87 -12.88
CA ARG A 119 -3.36 12.47 -13.23
C ARG A 119 -3.32 12.95 -14.68
N LEU A 120 -3.82 12.15 -15.63
CA LEU A 120 -3.92 12.51 -17.05
C LEU A 120 -4.80 13.74 -17.30
N LEU A 121 -5.91 13.87 -16.57
CA LEU A 121 -6.77 15.05 -16.67
C LEU A 121 -6.15 16.28 -16.01
N ASP A 122 -5.38 16.09 -14.93
CA ASP A 122 -4.71 17.19 -14.24
C ASP A 122 -3.46 17.66 -15.02
N GLU A 123 -2.76 16.75 -15.71
CA GLU A 123 -1.59 17.05 -16.56
C GLU A 123 -1.96 17.73 -17.88
N ASN A 124 -3.17 17.49 -18.41
CA ASN A 124 -3.63 18.06 -19.67
C ASN A 124 -4.98 18.78 -19.53
N GLU A 125 -4.93 20.11 -19.45
CA GLU A 125 -6.11 20.97 -19.38
C GLU A 125 -7.05 20.81 -20.60
N GLN A 126 -6.54 20.54 -21.80
CA GLN A 126 -7.36 20.33 -23.00
C GLN A 126 -8.15 19.00 -22.91
N LEU A 127 -7.50 17.94 -22.42
CA LEU A 127 -8.16 16.66 -22.18
C LEU A 127 -9.25 16.78 -21.10
N GLN A 128 -8.99 17.59 -20.06
CA GLN A 128 -9.96 17.89 -19.02
C GLN A 128 -11.17 18.68 -19.55
N GLN A 129 -10.95 19.67 -20.42
CA GLN A 129 -12.03 20.43 -21.05
C GLN A 129 -12.91 19.53 -21.92
N LEU A 130 -12.31 18.63 -22.71
CA LEU A 130 -13.05 17.65 -23.51
C LEU A 130 -13.86 16.70 -22.62
N TYR A 131 -13.28 16.20 -21.52
CA TYR A 131 -14.01 15.38 -20.55
C TYR A 131 -15.23 16.12 -19.99
N ARG A 132 -15.07 17.38 -19.56
CA ARG A 132 -16.17 18.20 -19.02
C ARG A 132 -17.23 18.56 -20.06
N ALA A 133 -16.86 18.70 -21.33
CA ALA A 133 -17.78 19.06 -22.40
C ALA A 133 -18.59 17.86 -22.93
N LEU A 134 -17.99 16.66 -22.95
CA LEU A 134 -18.55 15.51 -23.67
C LEU A 134 -19.18 14.45 -22.77
N VAL A 135 -18.65 14.24 -21.57
CA VAL A 135 -19.11 13.19 -20.66
C VAL A 135 -20.38 13.59 -19.89
N PRO A 136 -20.47 14.80 -19.28
CA PRO A 136 -21.70 15.23 -18.60
C PRO A 136 -22.89 15.45 -19.55
N THR A 137 -22.61 15.83 -20.80
CA THR A 137 -23.62 16.00 -21.84
C THR A 137 -24.11 14.67 -22.43
N SER A 138 -23.54 13.53 -21.98
CA SER A 138 -23.85 12.18 -22.46
C SER A 138 -23.68 12.01 -23.98
N ILE A 139 -22.86 12.86 -24.61
CA ILE A 139 -22.50 12.75 -26.03
C ILE A 139 -21.62 11.51 -26.23
N ILE A 140 -20.77 11.20 -25.24
CA ILE A 140 -19.99 9.97 -25.14
C ILE A 140 -20.05 9.42 -23.71
N SER A 141 -19.92 8.11 -23.56
CA SER A 141 -19.83 7.48 -22.24
C SER A 141 -18.46 7.71 -21.59
N VAL A 142 -18.38 7.56 -20.27
CA VAL A 142 -17.11 7.64 -19.52
C VAL A 142 -16.09 6.64 -20.08
N ASP A 143 -16.52 5.42 -20.36
CA ASP A 143 -15.64 4.36 -20.88
C ASP A 143 -15.16 4.66 -22.30
N GLU A 144 -16.03 5.20 -23.15
CA GLU A 144 -15.71 5.58 -24.52
C GLU A 144 -14.73 6.76 -24.59
N PHE A 145 -14.88 7.75 -23.70
CA PHE A 145 -13.90 8.83 -23.56
C PHE A 145 -12.49 8.28 -23.25
N TRP A 146 -12.40 7.35 -22.29
CA TRP A 146 -11.10 6.79 -21.88
C TRP A 146 -10.47 5.90 -22.96
N LYS A 147 -11.29 5.23 -23.77
CA LYS A 147 -10.83 4.34 -24.84
C LYS A 147 -10.41 5.09 -26.11
N GLU A 148 -11.24 6.02 -26.58
CA GLU A 148 -11.04 6.70 -27.86
C GLU A 148 -10.21 7.97 -27.69
N ILE A 149 -10.66 8.91 -26.86
CA ILE A 149 -10.02 10.24 -26.73
C ILE A 149 -8.73 10.15 -25.90
N ALA A 150 -8.82 9.62 -24.68
CA ALA A 150 -7.64 9.50 -23.82
C ALA A 150 -6.65 8.44 -24.34
N GLY A 151 -7.15 7.39 -25.01
CA GLY A 151 -6.32 6.38 -25.68
C GLY A 151 -5.49 6.96 -26.82
N GLN A 152 -6.09 7.77 -27.69
CA GLN A 152 -5.37 8.50 -28.75
C GLN A 152 -4.36 9.49 -28.16
N TYR A 153 -4.71 10.17 -27.07
CA TYR A 153 -3.77 11.06 -26.38
C TYR A 153 -2.54 10.30 -25.83
N LYS A 154 -2.74 9.15 -25.18
CA LYS A 154 -1.65 8.28 -24.72
C LYS A 154 -0.77 7.81 -25.87
N GLN A 155 -1.36 7.46 -27.02
CA GLN A 155 -0.61 7.08 -28.21
C GLN A 155 0.19 8.25 -28.80
N SER A 156 -0.36 9.47 -28.76
CA SER A 156 0.30 10.69 -29.26
C SER A 156 1.47 11.15 -28.40
N MET A 157 1.47 10.86 -27.09
CA MET A 157 2.60 11.16 -26.20
C MET A 157 3.82 10.27 -26.43
N GLY A 158 3.71 9.23 -27.27
CA GLY A 158 4.77 8.25 -27.50
C GLY A 158 5.06 7.41 -26.25
N PRO A 159 5.82 6.30 -26.38
CA PRO A 159 6.32 5.59 -25.21
C PRO A 159 7.23 6.56 -24.43
N GLN A 160 6.90 6.78 -23.16
CA GLN A 160 7.74 7.52 -22.22
C GLN A 160 9.10 6.78 -22.17
N GLN A 161 10.08 7.24 -22.93
CA GLN A 161 11.42 6.65 -22.91
C GLN A 161 11.97 6.90 -21.50
N ASP A 162 12.19 5.82 -20.76
CA ASP A 162 12.94 5.91 -19.52
C ASP A 162 14.30 6.52 -19.84
N VAL A 163 14.57 7.70 -19.26
CA VAL A 163 15.85 8.38 -19.42
C VAL A 163 16.93 7.42 -18.97
N GLY A 164 17.77 6.99 -19.92
CA GLY A 164 18.92 6.15 -19.64
C GLY A 164 19.83 6.84 -18.65
N VAL A 165 20.23 6.13 -17.61
CA VAL A 165 21.21 6.65 -16.63
C VAL A 165 22.56 6.68 -17.33
N SER A 166 23.16 7.87 -17.44
CA SER A 166 24.47 8.00 -18.10
C SER A 166 25.55 7.25 -17.30
N GLY A 167 26.48 6.58 -17.99
CA GLY A 167 27.58 5.87 -17.31
C GLY A 167 28.43 6.77 -16.42
N ALA A 168 28.47 8.07 -16.71
CA ALA A 168 29.12 9.09 -15.88
C ALA A 168 28.42 9.31 -14.52
N PHE A 169 27.09 9.19 -14.47
CA PHE A 169 26.33 9.35 -13.22
C PHE A 169 26.66 8.26 -12.21
N LEU A 170 26.85 7.02 -12.68
CA LEU A 170 27.30 5.94 -11.81
C LEU A 170 28.76 6.13 -11.37
N ALA A 171 29.60 6.69 -12.25
CA ALA A 171 31.02 6.96 -11.99
C ALA A 171 31.27 7.97 -10.84
N ASP A 172 30.34 8.90 -10.63
CA ASP A 172 30.44 9.96 -9.63
C ASP A 172 30.08 9.51 -8.20
N ILE A 173 29.60 8.28 -8.03
CA ILE A 173 29.27 7.72 -6.71
C ILE A 173 30.57 7.37 -5.98
N LYS A 174 30.98 8.24 -5.05
CA LYS A 174 32.23 8.09 -4.30
C LYS A 174 32.03 7.30 -3.00
N PRO A 175 32.98 6.42 -2.64
CA PRO A 175 33.00 5.77 -1.33
C PRO A 175 33.24 6.83 -0.25
N GLN A 176 32.43 6.83 0.81
CA GLN A 176 32.67 7.61 2.01
C GLN A 176 33.19 6.68 3.11
N THR A 177 34.35 6.99 3.67
CA THR A 177 34.92 6.23 4.78
C THR A 177 34.46 6.85 6.08
N ASP A 178 33.72 6.10 6.90
CA ASP A 178 33.39 6.55 8.25
C ASP A 178 34.65 6.48 9.12
N GLY A 179 35.10 7.64 9.60
CA GLY A 179 36.39 7.85 10.25
C GLY A 179 36.58 7.08 11.56
N SER A 180 35.53 6.42 12.06
CA SER A 180 35.60 5.69 13.33
C SER A 180 35.85 4.19 13.17
N ASN A 181 35.49 3.56 12.04
CA ASN A 181 35.53 2.08 11.90
C ASN A 181 36.19 1.56 10.61
N GLY A 182 36.66 2.43 9.71
CA GLY A 182 37.28 2.02 8.44
C GLY A 182 36.33 1.28 7.48
N LYS A 183 35.03 1.24 7.78
CA LYS A 183 34.00 0.62 6.94
C LYS A 183 33.64 1.59 5.81
N VAL A 184 33.78 1.13 4.57
CA VAL A 184 33.40 1.88 3.37
C VAL A 184 31.87 1.85 3.23
N GLN A 185 31.24 3.02 3.23
CA GLN A 185 29.80 3.17 3.00
C GLN A 185 29.53 4.13 1.84
N TYR A 186 28.43 3.90 1.13
CA TYR A 186 28.00 4.74 0.02
C TYR A 186 26.74 5.50 0.43
N ASN A 187 26.74 6.83 0.27
CA ASN A 187 25.55 7.65 0.49
C ASN A 187 24.66 7.58 -0.74
N LEU A 188 23.72 6.65 -0.72
CA LEU A 188 22.83 6.41 -1.84
C LEU A 188 21.49 7.07 -1.56
N THR A 189 21.11 8.03 -2.40
CA THR A 189 19.75 8.56 -2.41
C THR A 189 18.82 7.55 -3.10
N PRO A 190 17.51 7.55 -2.77
CA PRO A 190 16.53 6.70 -3.46
C PRO A 190 16.54 6.88 -4.99
N GLU A 191 16.87 8.07 -5.46
CA GLU A 191 17.03 8.40 -6.88
C GLU A 191 18.22 7.67 -7.51
N ILE A 192 19.36 7.60 -6.82
CA ILE A 192 20.53 6.83 -7.25
C ILE A 192 20.21 5.33 -7.27
N MET A 193 19.56 4.80 -6.22
CA MET A 193 19.18 3.39 -6.16
C MET A 193 18.23 3.01 -7.31
N SER A 194 17.21 3.85 -7.54
CA SER A 194 16.27 3.69 -8.65
C SER A 194 16.98 3.70 -10.00
N SER A 195 17.93 4.62 -10.17
CA SER A 195 18.77 4.71 -11.37
C SER A 195 19.59 3.43 -11.58
N VAL A 196 20.26 2.94 -10.53
CA VAL A 196 21.04 1.69 -10.60
C VAL A 196 20.15 0.48 -10.93
N PHE A 197 18.96 0.38 -10.35
CA PHE A 197 18.03 -0.71 -10.66
C PHE A 197 17.49 -0.65 -12.09
N LYS A 198 17.35 0.54 -12.67
CA LYS A 198 16.97 0.71 -14.08
C LYS A 198 18.11 0.27 -15.00
N THR A 199 19.36 0.64 -14.69
CA THR A 199 20.53 0.22 -15.47
C THR A 199 20.78 -1.28 -15.34
N TYR A 200 20.53 -1.85 -14.15
CA TYR A 200 20.89 -3.22 -13.83
C TYR A 200 19.73 -3.98 -13.16
N PRO A 201 18.78 -4.51 -13.94
CA PRO A 201 17.59 -5.20 -13.43
C PRO A 201 17.92 -6.42 -12.56
N ALA A 202 19.05 -7.10 -12.82
CA ALA A 202 19.52 -8.24 -12.02
C ALA A 202 19.83 -7.85 -10.56
N VAL A 203 20.30 -6.62 -10.33
CA VAL A 203 20.60 -6.07 -9.01
C VAL A 203 19.31 -5.83 -8.24
N LYS A 204 18.27 -5.30 -8.91
CA LYS A 204 16.93 -5.11 -8.32
C LYS A 204 16.34 -6.43 -7.81
N LYS A 205 16.49 -7.50 -8.59
CA LYS A 205 16.01 -8.83 -8.20
C LYS A 205 16.76 -9.36 -6.97
N LYS A 206 18.09 -9.32 -6.98
CA LYS A 206 18.90 -9.75 -5.83
C LYS A 206 18.65 -8.88 -4.59
N HIS A 207 18.41 -7.58 -4.76
CA HIS A 207 18.04 -6.69 -3.65
C HIS A 207 16.74 -7.17 -2.98
N GLY A 208 15.69 -7.47 -3.76
CA GLY A 208 14.42 -7.96 -3.21
C GLY A 208 14.50 -9.32 -2.51
N GLU A 209 15.44 -10.19 -2.92
CA GLU A 209 15.63 -11.51 -2.32
C GLU A 209 16.50 -11.48 -1.06
N TYR A 210 17.54 -10.63 -1.01
CA TYR A 210 18.54 -10.61 0.06
C TYR A 210 18.32 -9.50 1.09
N VAL A 211 17.64 -8.41 0.74
CA VAL A 211 17.36 -7.29 1.64
C VAL A 211 15.86 -7.29 2.00
N PRO A 212 15.47 -7.07 3.27
CA PRO A 212 16.30 -6.94 4.48
C PRO A 212 16.66 -8.27 5.15
N HIS A 213 16.24 -9.41 4.58
CA HIS A 213 16.20 -10.70 5.28
C HIS A 213 17.57 -11.37 5.48
N ARG A 214 18.54 -11.12 4.60
CA ARG A 214 19.90 -11.72 4.62
C ARG A 214 20.99 -10.69 4.90
N MET A 215 20.83 -9.45 4.47
CA MET A 215 21.77 -8.36 4.70
C MET A 215 21.05 -7.01 4.73
N THR A 216 21.69 -6.01 5.32
CA THR A 216 21.18 -4.63 5.33
C THR A 216 21.38 -3.96 3.98
N GLU A 217 20.59 -2.93 3.67
CA GLU A 217 20.74 -2.12 2.44
C GLU A 217 22.17 -1.58 2.29
N SER A 218 22.75 -1.06 3.39
CA SER A 218 24.12 -0.55 3.40
C SER A 218 25.14 -1.61 3.00
N GLU A 219 24.99 -2.84 3.49
CA GLU A 219 25.91 -3.94 3.17
C GLU A 219 25.71 -4.46 1.74
N PHE A 220 24.46 -4.55 1.28
CA PHE A 220 24.15 -4.90 -0.11
C PHE A 220 24.80 -3.93 -1.09
N TRP A 221 24.65 -2.63 -0.83
CA TRP A 221 25.19 -1.59 -1.68
C TRP A 221 26.72 -1.52 -1.61
N THR A 222 27.31 -1.67 -0.41
CA THR A 222 28.76 -1.78 -0.27
C THR A 222 29.30 -2.97 -1.08
N LEU A 223 28.65 -4.14 -1.02
CA LEU A 223 29.01 -5.30 -1.84
C LEU A 223 28.78 -5.06 -3.33
N PHE A 224 27.72 -4.36 -3.73
CA PHE A 224 27.42 -4.06 -5.13
C PHE A 224 28.48 -3.16 -5.77
N PHE A 225 28.83 -2.05 -5.11
CA PHE A 225 29.85 -1.11 -5.59
C PHE A 225 31.29 -1.65 -5.42
N GLN A 226 31.52 -2.60 -4.50
CA GLN A 226 32.79 -3.32 -4.39
C GLN A 226 32.90 -4.51 -5.36
N SER A 227 31.78 -5.08 -5.83
CA SER A 227 31.77 -6.24 -6.72
C SER A 227 32.05 -5.85 -8.18
N HIS A 228 32.49 -6.84 -8.96
CA HIS A 228 33.10 -6.73 -10.30
C HIS A 228 32.23 -6.08 -11.40
N TYR A 229 31.03 -5.65 -11.06
CA TYR A 229 30.07 -5.04 -11.96
C TYR A 229 30.29 -3.52 -12.14
N TYR A 230 30.88 -2.85 -11.15
CA TYR A 230 31.38 -1.47 -11.28
C TYR A 230 32.83 -1.41 -11.80
N SER A 231 33.60 -2.50 -11.66
CA SER A 231 35.04 -2.52 -11.92
C SER A 231 35.47 -3.07 -13.27
N VAL A 232 34.55 -3.26 -14.23
CA VAL A 232 34.92 -3.53 -15.64
C VAL A 232 35.81 -2.41 -16.22
N HIS A 233 35.87 -1.23 -15.59
CA HIS A 233 36.79 -0.15 -15.96
C HIS A 233 38.00 0.05 -15.03
N THR A 234 38.15 -0.72 -13.95
CA THR A 234 39.33 -0.61 -13.07
C THR A 234 39.71 -1.98 -12.50
N THR A 235 40.75 -2.57 -13.09
CA THR A 235 41.48 -3.78 -12.69
C THR A 235 41.50 -4.10 -11.18
N SER A 236 40.83 -5.17 -10.76
CA SER A 236 41.39 -6.19 -9.84
C SER A 236 40.46 -7.39 -9.72
N ARG A 237 41.06 -8.57 -9.53
CA ARG A 237 40.46 -9.88 -9.72
C ARG A 237 40.28 -10.55 -8.35
N THR A 238 39.06 -10.63 -7.85
CA THR A 238 38.67 -11.58 -6.80
C THR A 238 37.29 -12.14 -7.11
N GLU A 239 37.23 -13.48 -7.21
CA GLU A 239 36.02 -14.24 -7.52
C GLU A 239 34.90 -13.91 -6.54
N ASN A 240 33.77 -13.42 -7.04
CA ASN A 240 32.64 -13.03 -6.20
C ASN A 240 31.29 -13.31 -6.86
N VAL A 241 30.30 -13.49 -5.98
CA VAL A 241 28.88 -13.89 -6.10
C VAL A 241 28.05 -13.29 -7.26
N PHE A 242 28.62 -12.33 -8.00
CA PHE A 242 28.00 -11.63 -9.13
C PHE A 242 28.60 -12.02 -10.49
N ASN A 243 29.56 -12.97 -10.53
CA ASN A 243 30.13 -13.53 -11.77
C ASN A 243 29.09 -14.16 -12.71
N GLU A 244 27.92 -14.55 -12.21
CA GLU A 244 26.83 -15.03 -13.05
C GLU A 244 26.05 -13.90 -13.72
N CYS A 245 25.97 -12.70 -13.11
CA CYS A 245 25.20 -11.59 -13.67
C CYS A 245 25.82 -11.04 -14.97
N SER A 246 27.14 -11.07 -15.11
CA SER A 246 27.84 -10.64 -16.34
C SER A 246 27.48 -11.50 -17.56
N LYS A 247 27.18 -12.78 -17.35
CA LYS A 247 26.83 -13.72 -18.43
C LYS A 247 25.42 -13.53 -19.00
N TYR A 248 24.55 -12.81 -18.28
CA TYR A 248 23.15 -12.59 -18.69
C TYR A 248 22.94 -11.30 -19.47
N ASP A 249 23.74 -10.25 -19.23
CA ASP A 249 23.66 -8.98 -19.98
C ASP A 249 24.26 -9.09 -21.39
N ASP A 250 25.39 -9.79 -21.56
CA ASP A 250 26.06 -9.95 -22.85
C ASP A 250 25.25 -10.74 -23.90
N ARG A 251 24.20 -11.46 -23.47
CA ARG A 251 23.46 -12.35 -24.38
C ARG A 251 22.32 -11.70 -25.13
N GLY A 252 21.98 -10.42 -24.88
CA GLY A 252 20.98 -9.69 -25.68
C GLY A 252 19.66 -10.43 -25.91
N LYS A 253 19.29 -11.37 -25.02
CA LYS A 253 18.11 -12.22 -25.16
C LYS A 253 17.03 -11.76 -24.21
N TRP A 254 16.44 -10.62 -24.53
CA TRP A 254 15.09 -10.27 -24.08
C TRP A 254 14.35 -9.57 -25.23
N VAL A 255 14.18 -10.30 -26.33
CA VAL A 255 13.05 -10.09 -27.24
C VAL A 255 12.28 -11.40 -27.29
N THR A 256 11.31 -11.51 -26.41
CA THR A 256 9.95 -12.06 -26.61
C THR A 256 9.19 -11.91 -25.31
#